data_AF-A0A7W1WL56-F1
#
_entry.id   AF-A0A7W1WL56-F1
#
_cell.length_a   1.000
_cell.length_b   1.000
_cell.length_c   1.000
_cell.angle_alpha   90.00
_cell.angle_beta   90.00
_cell.angle_gamma   90.00
#
_symmetry.space_group_name_H-M   'P 1'
#
loop_
_entity.id
_entity.type
_entity.pdbx_description
1 polymer ?
#
loop_
_entity_poly.entity_id
_entity_poly.type
_entity_poly.pdbx_seq_one_letter_code
_entity_poly.pdbx_strand_id
1 'polypeptide(L)'
;MRSLFFLGIAMVVMGLAFWAYRENYRTQDALNEMERVQNDIANLREQLVVLRAEWAYLNRPERLRELVQLNADKLNLQPITSSQFVDTSKIDYPPPPVKYPPRRPDDFVPPTEGAITDDDPTPSEQESSQ
;
A
#
# COMPACT_ATOMS: atom_id res chain seq x y z
N MET A 1 -62.92 -33.11 36.08
CA MET A 1 -62.60 -31.68 35.93
C MET A 1 -61.27 -31.29 36.59
N ARG A 2 -61.10 -31.38 37.93
CA ARG A 2 -59.88 -30.91 38.62
C ARG A 2 -58.56 -31.57 38.18
N SER A 3 -58.57 -32.88 37.90
CA SER A 3 -57.38 -33.61 37.41
C SER A 3 -56.87 -33.14 36.05
N LEU A 4 -57.76 -32.70 35.14
CA LEU A 4 -57.37 -32.14 33.84
C LEU A 4 -56.62 -30.82 33.99
N PHE A 5 -57.02 -29.98 34.96
CA PHE A 5 -56.30 -28.75 35.27
C PHE A 5 -54.90 -29.02 35.81
N PHE A 6 -54.74 -30.00 36.70
CA PHE A 6 -53.42 -30.39 37.21
C PHE A 6 -52.52 -30.96 36.10
N LEU A 7 -53.07 -31.76 35.19
CA LEU A 7 -52.34 -32.27 34.04
C LEU A 7 -51.90 -31.14 33.09
N GLY A 8 -52.80 -30.17 32.83
CA GLY A 8 -52.50 -29.01 32.00
C GLY A 8 -51.39 -28.14 32.60
N ILE A 9 -51.46 -27.86 33.91
CA ILE A 9 -50.41 -27.11 34.63
C ILE A 9 -49.09 -27.88 34.59
N ALA A 10 -49.11 -29.20 34.83
CA ALA A 10 -47.90 -30.01 34.76
C ALA A 10 -47.26 -29.94 33.38
N MET A 11 -48.03 -30.01 32.29
CA MET A 11 -47.51 -29.81 30.93
C MET A 11 -46.91 -28.42 30.72
N VAL A 12 -47.56 -27.36 31.20
CA VAL A 12 -47.05 -25.99 31.09
C VAL A 12 -45.72 -25.84 31.84
N VAL A 13 -45.62 -26.35 33.07
CA VAL A 13 -44.38 -26.32 33.87
C VAL A 13 -43.27 -27.09 33.18
N MET A 14 -43.57 -28.26 32.61
CA MET A 14 -42.60 -29.08 31.86
C MET A 14 -42.10 -28.34 30.60
N GLY A 15 -43.01 -27.66 29.89
CA GLY A 15 -42.67 -26.79 28.76
C GLY A 15 -41.80 -25.60 29.16
N LEU A 16 -42.09 -24.94 30.28
CA LEU A 16 -41.27 -23.85 30.81
C LEU A 16 -39.89 -24.31 31.26
N ALA A 17 -39.79 -25.47 31.89
CA ALA A 17 -38.50 -26.07 32.28
C ALA A 17 -37.63 -26.34 31.05
N PHE A 18 -38.22 -26.91 29.99
CA PHE A 18 -37.51 -27.13 28.73
C PHE A 18 -37.11 -25.82 28.05
N TRP A 19 -38.00 -24.82 28.03
CA TRP A 19 -37.70 -23.52 27.45
C TRP A 19 -36.57 -22.79 28.17
N ALA A 20 -36.61 -22.74 29.51
CA ALA A 20 -35.57 -22.13 30.32
C ALA A 20 -34.22 -22.82 30.14
N TYR A 21 -34.20 -24.16 30.06
CA TYR A 21 -32.99 -24.92 29.78
C TYR A 21 -32.42 -24.60 28.40
N ARG A 22 -33.28 -24.55 27.37
CA ARG A 22 -32.86 -24.19 26.01
C ARG A 22 -32.34 -22.77 25.90
N GLU A 23 -32.98 -21.82 26.56
CA GLU A 23 -32.56 -20.42 26.55
C GLU A 23 -31.22 -20.21 27.26
N ASN A 24 -30.99 -20.98 28.32
CA ASN A 24 -29.71 -20.99 29.02
C ASN A 24 -28.57 -21.45 28.10
N TYR A 25 -28.80 -22.47 27.27
CA TYR A 25 -27.81 -22.93 26.28
C TYR A 25 -27.44 -21.86 25.24
N ARG A 26 -28.43 -21.14 24.71
CA ARG A 26 -28.19 -20.07 23.72
C ARG A 26 -27.28 -18.97 24.26
N THR A 27 -27.42 -18.67 25.55
CA THR A 27 -26.58 -17.67 26.23
C THR A 27 -25.16 -18.19 26.44
N GLN A 28 -25.02 -19.47 26.81
CA GLN A 28 -23.72 -20.10 27.02
C GLN A 28 -22.91 -20.20 25.72
N ASP A 29 -23.54 -20.48 24.59
CA ASP A 29 -22.85 -20.55 23.29
C ASP A 29 -22.21 -19.21 22.91
N ALA A 30 -22.91 -18.10 23.14
CA ALA A 30 -22.39 -16.76 22.87
C ALA A 30 -21.21 -16.40 23.80
N LEU A 31 -21.26 -16.82 25.08
CA LEU A 31 -20.15 -16.63 26.02
C LEU A 31 -18.92 -17.45 25.62
N ASN A 32 -19.11 -18.70 25.21
CA ASN A 32 -18.03 -19.58 24.78
C ASN A 32 -17.32 -19.02 23.54
N GLU A 33 -18.07 -18.48 22.56
CA GLU A 33 -17.46 -17.87 21.37
C GLU A 33 -16.69 -16.59 21.72
N MET A 34 -17.20 -15.75 22.63
CA MET A 34 -16.46 -14.60 23.12
C MET A 34 -15.16 -15.00 23.84
N GLU A 35 -15.20 -16.05 24.66
CA GLU A 35 -14.01 -16.56 25.34
C GLU A 35 -12.96 -17.06 24.33
N ARG A 36 -13.39 -17.82 23.33
CA ARG A 36 -12.53 -18.30 22.24
C ARG A 36 -11.86 -17.14 21.50
N VAL A 37 -12.62 -16.14 21.08
CA VAL A 37 -12.07 -14.98 20.35
C VAL A 37 -11.09 -14.19 21.23
N GLN A 38 -11.36 -14.04 22.53
CA GLN A 38 -10.44 -13.37 23.45
C GLN A 38 -9.12 -14.13 23.61
N ASN A 39 -9.18 -15.46 23.68
CA ASN A 39 -7.99 -16.31 23.72
C ASN A 39 -7.16 -16.18 22.42
N ASP A 40 -7.82 -16.15 21.26
CA ASP A 40 -7.15 -15.93 19.98
C ASP A 40 -6.45 -14.55 19.93
N ILE A 41 -7.12 -13.49 20.43
CA ILE A 41 -6.53 -12.15 20.54
C ILE A 41 -5.29 -12.16 21.46
N ALA A 42 -5.36 -12.85 22.60
CA ALA A 42 -4.23 -12.96 23.52
C ALA A 42 -3.02 -13.63 22.84
N ASN A 43 -3.24 -14.76 22.16
CA ASN A 43 -2.20 -15.49 21.42
C ASN A 43 -1.58 -14.65 20.30
N LEU A 44 -2.39 -13.89 19.56
CA LEU A 44 -1.91 -13.02 18.49
C LEU A 44 -1.08 -11.85 19.04
N ARG A 45 -1.47 -11.29 20.19
CA ARG A 45 -0.72 -10.22 20.85
C ARG A 45 0.65 -10.70 21.31
N GLU A 46 0.75 -11.92 21.83
CA GLU A 46 2.03 -12.51 22.22
C GLU A 46 2.99 -12.63 21.02
N GLN A 47 2.48 -13.12 19.88
CA GLN A 47 3.26 -13.20 18.64
C GLN A 47 3.73 -11.83 18.14
N LEU A 48 2.88 -10.80 18.24
CA LEU A 48 3.26 -9.43 17.88
C LEU A 48 4.37 -8.87 18.76
N VAL A 49 4.40 -9.21 20.05
CA VAL A 49 5.47 -8.78 20.97
C VAL A 49 6.80 -9.39 20.54
N VAL A 50 6.82 -10.68 20.22
CA VAL A 50 8.03 -11.36 19.71
C VAL A 50 8.50 -10.73 18.41
N LEU A 51 7.61 -10.57 17.43
CA LEU A 51 7.98 -9.99 16.13
C LEU A 51 8.47 -8.54 16.26
N ARG A 52 7.90 -7.75 17.17
CA ARG A 52 8.39 -6.40 17.45
C ARG A 52 9.78 -6.42 18.08
N ALA A 53 10.06 -7.38 18.97
CA ALA A 53 11.38 -7.56 19.56
C ALA A 53 12.41 -7.98 18.49
N GLU A 54 12.03 -8.87 17.57
CA GLU A 54 12.85 -9.26 16.44
C GLU A 54 13.12 -8.07 15.51
N TRP A 55 12.11 -7.31 15.15
CA TRP A 55 12.27 -6.10 14.34
C TRP A 55 13.20 -5.08 15.01
N ALA A 56 13.02 -4.87 16.31
CA ALA A 56 13.87 -3.98 17.09
C ALA A 56 15.33 -4.49 17.10
N TYR A 57 15.54 -5.79 17.23
CA TYR A 57 16.87 -6.41 17.13
C TYR A 57 17.48 -6.24 15.74
N LEU A 58 16.70 -6.44 14.67
CA LEU A 58 17.17 -6.31 13.30
C LEU A 58 17.54 -4.86 12.95
N ASN A 59 16.79 -3.88 13.44
CA ASN A 59 16.98 -2.45 13.17
C ASN A 59 17.87 -1.72 14.18
N ARG A 60 18.64 -2.46 14.99
CA ARG A 60 19.65 -1.89 15.88
C ARG A 60 20.65 -1.03 15.08
N PRO A 61 20.78 0.28 15.35
CA PRO A 61 21.59 1.19 14.54
C PRO A 61 23.08 0.84 14.54
N GLU A 62 23.58 0.24 15.60
CA GLU A 62 24.92 -0.36 15.69
C GLU A 62 25.09 -1.50 14.69
N ARG A 63 24.18 -2.47 14.68
CA ARG A 63 24.20 -3.62 13.76
C ARG A 63 24.05 -3.18 12.30
N LEU A 64 23.15 -2.23 12.04
CA LEU A 64 22.98 -1.66 10.70
C LEU A 64 24.28 -0.99 10.21
N ARG A 65 24.97 -0.23 11.07
CA ARG A 65 26.27 0.38 10.73
C ARG A 65 27.34 -0.66 10.43
N GLU A 66 27.42 -1.72 11.22
CA GLU A 66 28.36 -2.83 10.98
C GLU A 66 28.07 -3.55 9.65
N LEU A 67 26.80 -3.87 9.38
CA LEU A 67 26.38 -4.53 8.13
C LEU A 67 26.63 -3.65 6.91
N VAL A 68 26.39 -2.34 7.02
CA VAL A 68 26.68 -1.36 5.96
C VAL A 68 28.18 -1.28 5.71
N GLN A 69 29.02 -1.20 6.74
CA GLN A 69 30.47 -1.19 6.60
C GLN A 69 30.98 -2.47 5.93
N LEU A 70 30.48 -3.64 6.34
CA LEU A 70 30.89 -4.93 5.80
C LEU A 70 30.50 -5.13 4.33
N ASN A 71 29.44 -4.46 3.87
CA ASN A 71 28.97 -4.54 2.48
C ASN A 71 29.21 -3.27 1.67
N ALA A 72 30.01 -2.32 2.18
CA ALA A 72 30.24 -1.03 1.55
C ALA A 72 30.80 -1.17 0.13
N ASP A 73 31.76 -2.08 -0.06
CA ASP A 73 32.39 -2.35 -1.36
C ASP A 73 31.41 -2.94 -2.39
N LYS A 74 30.43 -3.74 -1.95
CA LYS A 74 29.45 -4.36 -2.85
C LYS A 74 28.33 -3.41 -3.24
N LEU A 75 27.90 -2.56 -2.32
CA LEU A 75 26.78 -1.65 -2.53
C LEU A 75 27.24 -0.24 -2.95
N ASN A 76 28.55 0.00 -3.10
CA ASN A 76 29.14 1.32 -3.36
C ASN A 76 28.61 2.38 -2.38
N LEU A 77 28.40 2.00 -1.12
CA LEU A 77 27.88 2.90 -0.09
C LEU A 77 29.00 3.83 0.38
N GLN A 78 28.95 5.08 -0.04
CA GLN A 78 29.74 6.14 0.59
C GLN A 78 28.92 6.81 1.70
N PRO A 79 29.53 7.12 2.85
CA PRO A 79 28.86 7.87 3.90
C PRO A 79 28.40 9.22 3.35
N ILE A 80 27.13 9.57 3.59
CA ILE A 80 26.61 10.89 3.24
C ILE A 80 27.35 11.93 4.10
N THR A 81 28.11 12.80 3.44
CA THR A 81 28.81 13.90 4.11
C THR A 81 27.91 15.12 4.23
N SER A 82 28.11 15.95 5.26
CA SER A 82 27.34 17.19 5.45
C SER A 82 27.39 18.13 4.24
N SER A 83 28.48 18.08 3.46
CA SER A 83 28.66 18.82 2.21
C SER A 83 27.74 18.39 1.06
N GLN A 84 27.10 17.21 1.14
CA GLN A 84 26.15 16.73 0.13
C GLN A 84 24.74 17.29 0.34
N PHE A 85 24.47 17.92 1.49
CA PHE A 85 23.23 18.64 1.72
C PHE A 85 23.32 20.03 1.05
N VAL A 86 22.57 20.21 -0.02
CA VAL A 86 22.50 21.45 -0.78
C VAL A 86 21.17 22.14 -0.48
N ASP A 87 21.19 23.46 -0.32
CA ASP A 87 19.98 24.25 -0.11
C ASP A 87 19.01 24.04 -1.29
N THR A 88 17.71 23.88 -1.01
CA THR A 88 16.69 23.66 -2.05
C THR A 88 16.66 24.74 -3.12
N SER A 89 17.14 25.94 -2.82
CA SER A 89 17.32 27.06 -3.77
C SER A 89 18.47 26.89 -4.76
N LYS A 90 19.36 25.91 -4.53
CA LYS A 90 20.54 25.58 -5.35
C LYS A 90 20.32 24.30 -6.18
N ILE A 91 19.11 23.74 -6.15
CA ILE A 91 18.70 22.61 -6.97
C ILE A 91 18.09 23.17 -8.25
N ASP A 92 18.68 22.83 -9.41
CA ASP A 92 18.06 23.13 -10.69
C ASP A 92 16.80 22.27 -10.84
N TYR A 93 15.64 22.90 -10.80
CA TYR A 93 14.39 22.25 -11.12
C TYR A 93 14.24 22.17 -12.63
N PRO A 94 13.74 21.03 -13.17
CA PRO A 94 13.38 20.97 -14.57
C PRO A 94 12.37 22.09 -14.89
N PRO A 95 12.49 22.74 -16.07
CA PRO A 95 11.59 23.80 -16.45
C PRO A 95 10.14 23.29 -16.38
N PRO A 96 9.19 24.12 -15.91
CA PRO A 96 7.80 23.72 -15.82
C PRO A 96 7.33 23.27 -17.21
N PRO A 97 6.55 22.18 -17.32
CA PRO A 97 6.05 21.70 -18.60
C PRO A 97 5.30 22.85 -19.26
N VAL A 98 5.73 23.20 -20.49
CA VAL A 98 5.11 24.24 -21.31
C VAL A 98 3.61 23.93 -21.43
N LYS A 99 2.77 24.71 -20.74
CA LYS A 99 1.31 24.50 -20.73
C LYS A 99 0.65 24.70 -22.09
N TYR A 100 1.35 25.35 -23.02
CA TYR A 100 0.88 25.57 -24.38
C TYR A 100 2.03 25.31 -25.35
N PRO A 101 1.80 24.57 -26.45
CA PRO A 101 2.72 24.63 -27.58
C PRO A 101 2.87 26.09 -28.02
N PRO A 102 4.04 26.51 -28.56
CA PRO A 102 4.24 27.87 -29.02
C PRO A 102 3.09 28.27 -29.94
N ARG A 103 2.46 29.43 -29.68
CA ARG A 103 1.45 29.99 -30.57
C ARG A 103 2.08 30.05 -31.95
N ARG A 104 1.54 29.27 -32.89
CA ARG A 104 1.89 29.36 -34.31
C ARG A 104 1.81 30.86 -34.68
N PRO A 105 2.87 31.46 -35.27
CA PRO A 105 2.85 32.87 -35.65
C PRO A 105 1.59 33.17 -36.46
N ASP A 106 0.98 34.34 -36.23
CA ASP A 106 -0.23 34.75 -36.96
C ASP A 106 0.04 34.85 -38.48
N ASP A 107 1.31 34.93 -38.86
CA ASP A 107 1.86 35.00 -40.22
C ASP A 107 2.11 33.61 -40.84
N PHE A 108 1.76 32.51 -40.15
CA PHE A 108 1.90 31.17 -40.69
C PHE A 108 0.89 30.96 -41.83
N VAL A 109 1.35 31.19 -43.05
CA VAL A 109 0.68 30.69 -44.25
C VAL A 109 1.14 29.24 -44.43
N PRO A 110 0.25 28.24 -44.30
CA PRO A 110 0.60 26.87 -44.67
C PRO A 110 1.03 26.89 -46.15
N PRO A 111 2.09 26.16 -46.54
CA PRO A 111 2.47 26.06 -47.94
C PRO A 111 1.24 25.60 -48.72
N THR A 112 0.63 26.53 -49.45
CA THR A 112 -0.48 26.21 -50.33
C THR A 112 0.15 25.40 -51.45
N GLU A 113 -0.32 24.16 -51.60
CA GLU A 113 -0.08 23.26 -52.74
C GLU A 113 0.34 24.02 -54.00
N GLY A 114 1.63 24.01 -54.34
CA GLY A 114 2.08 24.71 -55.54
C GLY A 114 3.56 25.05 -55.72
N ALA A 115 4.48 24.65 -54.83
CA ALA A 115 5.91 24.96 -55.03
C ALA A 115 6.86 23.81 -54.69
N ILE A 116 6.44 22.57 -54.96
CA ILE A 116 7.38 21.49 -55.23
C ILE A 116 7.51 21.44 -56.75
N THR A 117 8.40 22.26 -57.30
CA THR A 117 8.91 22.04 -58.65
C THR A 117 10.04 21.03 -58.49
N ASP A 118 9.92 19.88 -59.16
CA ASP A 118 10.87 18.76 -59.17
C ASP A 118 12.26 19.08 -59.77
N ASP A 119 12.68 20.35 -59.80
CA ASP A 119 13.92 20.80 -60.44
C ASP A 119 15.03 21.22 -59.46
N ASP A 120 14.89 20.96 -58.15
CA ASP A 120 16.00 21.18 -57.20
C ASP A 120 16.83 19.89 -57.06
N PRO A 121 18.10 19.85 -57.54
CA PRO A 121 18.91 18.65 -57.45
C PRO A 121 19.23 18.33 -55.98
N THR A 122 18.92 17.10 -55.57
CA THR A 122 19.16 16.59 -54.22
C THR A 122 20.65 16.75 -53.86
N PRO A 123 21.01 17.32 -52.69
CA PRO A 123 22.41 17.56 -52.28
C PRO A 123 23.33 16.32 -52.21
N SER A 124 22.79 15.11 -52.39
CA SER A 124 23.48 13.84 -52.21
C SER A 124 24.40 13.42 -53.37
N GLU A 125 24.43 14.12 -54.51
CA GLU A 125 25.29 13.76 -55.66
C GLU A 125 26.59 14.57 -55.78
N GLN A 126 26.83 15.59 -54.94
CA GLN A 126 28.01 16.47 -55.09
C GLN A 126 29.25 16.05 -54.28
N GLU A 127 29.16 15.11 -53.34
CA GLU A 127 30.29 14.74 -52.47
C GLU A 127 31.07 13.48 -52.90
N SER A 128 30.74 12.81 -54.01
CA SER A 128 31.35 11.52 -54.39
C SER A 128 32.54 11.59 -55.38
N SER A 129 33.15 12.76 -55.62
CA SER A 129 34.38 12.82 -56.43
C SER A 129 35.33 13.93 -55.99
N GLN A 130 36.03 13.67 -54.90
CA GLN A 130 37.42 14.09 -54.72
C GLN A 130 38.15 13.18 -53.74
#